data_AF-A0A3P1SCD1-F1
#
_entry.id   AF-A0A3P1SCD1-F1
#
_cell.length_a   1.000
_cell.length_b   1.000
_cell.length_c   1.000
_cell.angle_alpha   90.00
_cell.angle_beta   90.00
_cell.angle_gamma   90.00
#
_symmetry.space_group_name_H-M   'P 1'
#
loop_
_entity.id
_entity.type
_entity.pdbx_description
1 polymer ?
#
loop_
_entity_poly.entity_id
_entity_poly.type
_entity_poly.pdbx_seq_one_letter_code
_entity_poly.pdbx_strand_id
1 'polypeptide(L)'
;MFNNPDWSSKNIVTNYNDLAQRSFLKSYYWHSLISLIRSNTFNNPESNILEIGCGPGWISIISKFLSPNCNYYSIDLSSEMINTAKSNATEHGINDI
;
A
#
# COMPACT_ATOMS: atom_id res chain seq x y z
N MET A 1 -16.36 14.72 19.09
CA MET A 1 -15.94 14.65 17.68
C MET A 1 -14.50 14.18 17.67
N PHE A 2 -14.19 13.05 17.05
CA PHE A 2 -12.79 12.71 16.81
C PHE A 2 -12.28 13.67 15.74
N ASN A 3 -11.25 14.46 16.03
CA ASN A 3 -10.59 15.25 15.01
C ASN A 3 -9.96 14.27 14.01
N ASN A 4 -10.22 14.47 12.73
CA ASN A 4 -9.54 13.70 11.69
C ASN A 4 -8.02 13.91 11.83
N PRO A 5 -7.21 12.85 11.63
CA PRO A 5 -5.76 12.99 11.64
C PRO A 5 -5.33 14.01 10.59
N ASP A 6 -4.35 14.84 10.94
CA ASP A 6 -3.69 15.70 9.95
C ASP A 6 -2.72 14.85 9.11
N TRP A 7 -3.20 14.36 7.98
CA TRP A 7 -2.41 13.56 7.06
C TRP A 7 -1.32 14.35 6.33
N SER A 8 -1.27 15.68 6.46
CA SER A 8 -0.14 16.48 6.00
C SER A 8 1.00 16.53 7.03
N SER A 9 0.74 16.11 8.26
CA SER A 9 1.76 16.06 9.31
C SER A 9 2.64 14.83 9.15
N LYS A 10 3.94 15.08 8.93
CA LYS A 10 4.97 14.03 8.86
C LYS A 10 4.95 13.10 10.08
N ASN A 11 4.75 13.64 11.29
CA ASN A 11 4.70 12.82 12.52
C ASN A 11 3.49 11.86 12.52
N ILE A 12 2.31 12.34 12.11
CA ILE A 12 1.12 11.50 11.99
C ILE A 12 1.33 10.41 10.95
N VAL A 13 1.90 10.76 9.79
CA VAL A 13 2.21 9.82 8.71
C VAL A 13 3.23 8.77 9.16
N THR A 14 4.32 9.15 9.82
CA THR A 14 5.31 8.20 10.34
C THR A 14 4.71 7.26 11.37
N ASN A 15 3.94 7.78 12.34
CA ASN A 15 3.28 6.95 13.35
C ASN A 15 2.29 5.96 12.71
N TYR A 16 1.54 6.42 11.71
CA TYR A 16 0.65 5.55 10.96
C TYR A 16 1.43 4.51 10.16
N ASN A 17 2.52 4.87 9.49
CA ASN A 17 3.37 3.92 8.76
C ASN A 17 3.86 2.79 9.69
N ASP A 18 4.37 3.13 10.87
CA ASP A 18 4.84 2.14 11.85
C ASP A 18 3.71 1.25 12.37
N LEU A 19 2.54 1.84 12.65
CA LEU A 19 1.35 1.08 13.05
C LEU A 19 0.92 0.13 11.94
N ALA A 20 0.88 0.64 10.71
CA ALA A 20 0.44 -0.09 9.55
C ALA A 20 1.42 -1.24 9.30
N GLN A 21 2.73 -1.00 9.22
CA GLN A 21 3.75 -2.03 9.04
C GLN A 21 3.64 -3.15 10.09
N ARG A 22 3.45 -2.81 11.37
CA ARG A 22 3.23 -3.80 12.44
C ARG A 22 1.92 -4.58 12.27
N SER A 23 0.86 -3.90 11.84
CA SER A 23 -0.44 -4.52 11.60
C SER A 23 -0.42 -5.43 10.37
N PHE A 24 0.29 -5.03 9.32
CA PHE A 24 0.54 -5.81 8.10
C PHE A 24 1.22 -7.14 8.43
N LEU A 25 2.25 -7.12 9.27
CA LEU A 25 2.98 -8.32 9.68
C LEU A 25 2.17 -9.29 10.58
N LYS A 26 1.07 -8.84 11.21
CA LYS A 26 0.37 -9.60 12.25
C LYS A 26 -1.11 -9.91 11.99
N SER A 27 -1.72 -9.40 10.92
CA SER A 27 -3.18 -9.41 10.80
C SER A 27 -3.77 -10.50 9.90
N TYR A 28 -4.84 -11.15 10.39
CA TYR A 28 -5.69 -12.08 9.64
C TYR A 28 -6.37 -11.43 8.42
N TYR A 29 -6.70 -10.13 8.51
CA TYR A 29 -7.22 -9.35 7.37
C TYR A 29 -6.28 -9.37 6.17
N TRP A 30 -4.97 -9.51 6.41
CA TRP A 30 -3.95 -9.51 5.37
C TRP A 30 -3.91 -10.79 4.56
N HIS A 31 -3.99 -11.92 5.25
CA HIS A 31 -4.11 -13.22 4.61
C HIS A 31 -5.38 -13.28 3.78
N SER A 32 -6.49 -12.71 4.28
CA SER A 32 -7.75 -12.62 3.55
C SER A 32 -7.67 -11.71 2.32
N LEU A 33 -7.05 -10.52 2.41
CA LEU A 33 -6.89 -9.61 1.27
C LEU A 33 -5.99 -10.20 0.18
N ILE A 34 -4.84 -10.79 0.55
CA ILE A 34 -3.97 -11.50 -0.39
C ILE A 34 -4.70 -12.69 -1.02
N SER A 35 -5.47 -13.45 -0.23
CA SER A 35 -6.23 -14.58 -0.76
C SER A 35 -7.33 -14.13 -1.72
N LEU A 36 -7.98 -12.99 -1.45
CA LEU A 36 -8.99 -12.41 -2.33
C LEU A 36 -8.38 -11.90 -3.65
N ILE A 37 -7.27 -11.17 -3.56
CA ILE A 37 -6.42 -10.77 -4.69
C ILE A 37 -6.09 -12.02 -5.53
N ARG A 38 -5.51 -13.06 -4.91
CA ARG A 38 -5.08 -14.27 -5.62
C ARG A 38 -6.22 -15.12 -6.19
N SER A 39 -7.41 -15.09 -5.60
CA SER A 39 -8.48 -16.07 -5.95
C SER A 39 -9.31 -15.69 -7.17
N ASN A 40 -9.44 -14.40 -7.52
CA ASN A 40 -10.36 -13.98 -8.58
C ASN A 40 -9.85 -12.91 -9.54
N THR A 41 -8.83 -12.11 -9.19
CA THR A 41 -8.56 -10.85 -9.91
C THR A 41 -7.23 -10.84 -10.68
N PHE A 42 -6.27 -11.71 -10.34
CA PHE A 42 -4.92 -11.72 -10.90
C PHE A 42 -4.64 -12.90 -11.84
N ASN A 43 -5.69 -13.50 -12.39
CA ASN A 43 -5.54 -14.59 -13.35
C ASN A 43 -5.02 -14.12 -14.72
N ASN A 44 -5.08 -12.81 -14.99
CA ASN A 44 -4.41 -12.22 -16.14
C ASN A 44 -3.11 -11.53 -15.68
N PRO A 45 -1.93 -12.06 -16.08
CA PRO A 45 -0.64 -11.56 -15.62
C PRO A 45 -0.37 -10.09 -15.97
N GLU A 46 -1.14 -9.43 -16.84
CA GLU A 46 -0.88 -8.07 -17.33
C GLU A 46 -1.98 -7.06 -16.96
N SER A 47 -2.64 -7.26 -15.81
CA SER A 47 -3.73 -6.38 -15.38
C SER A 47 -3.23 -5.02 -14.89
N ASN A 48 -4.05 -3.97 -15.06
CA ASN A 48 -3.81 -2.64 -14.51
C ASN A 48 -4.61 -2.46 -13.22
N ILE A 49 -3.96 -2.03 -12.14
CA ILE A 49 -4.54 -1.99 -10.79
C ILE A 49 -4.40 -0.58 -10.23
N LEU A 50 -5.52 -0.03 -9.75
CA LEU A 50 -5.57 1.27 -9.10
C LEU A 50 -5.86 1.09 -7.60
N GLU A 51 -4.96 1.60 -6.75
CA GLU A 51 -5.17 1.73 -5.32
C GLU A 51 -5.49 3.19 -4.97
N ILE A 52 -6.67 3.43 -4.38
CA ILE A 52 -7.11 4.77 -3.96
C ILE A 52 -7.02 4.87 -2.44
N GLY A 53 -6.31 5.91 -1.95
CA GLY A 53 -5.97 6.05 -0.54
C GLY A 53 -4.88 5.06 -0.14
N CYS A 54 -3.80 5.01 -0.92
CA CYS A 54 -2.74 4.02 -0.76
C CYS A 54 -1.94 4.19 0.55
N GLY A 55 -2.07 5.34 1.22
CA GLY A 55 -1.35 5.64 2.45
C GLY A 55 0.15 5.36 2.31
N PRO A 56 0.76 4.52 3.18
CA PRO A 56 2.17 4.16 3.09
C PRO A 56 2.53 3.14 1.99
N GLY A 57 1.60 2.76 1.12
CA GLY A 57 1.87 1.95 -0.09
C GLY A 57 2.04 0.44 0.13
N TRP A 58 1.85 -0.07 1.36
CA TRP A 58 2.12 -1.47 1.69
C TRP A 58 1.28 -2.47 0.89
N ILE A 59 0.04 -2.12 0.50
CA ILE A 59 -0.79 -3.01 -0.33
C ILE A 59 -0.20 -3.15 -1.72
N SER A 60 0.12 -2.05 -2.40
CA SER A 60 0.72 -2.08 -3.73
C SER A 60 2.10 -2.74 -3.75
N ILE A 61 2.95 -2.47 -2.74
CA ILE A 61 4.27 -3.12 -2.58
C ILE A 61 4.13 -4.65 -2.54
N ILE A 62 3.28 -5.15 -1.63
CA ILE A 62 3.07 -6.60 -1.48
C ILE A 62 2.45 -7.19 -2.75
N SER A 63 1.47 -6.50 -3.32
CA SER A 63 0.79 -6.97 -4.52
C SER A 63 1.76 -7.11 -5.69
N LYS A 64 2.67 -6.14 -5.89
CA LYS A 64 3.71 -6.19 -6.92
C LYS A 64 4.65 -7.39 -6.75
N PHE A 65 5.02 -7.75 -5.52
CA PHE A 65 5.78 -8.99 -5.30
C PHE A 65 5.02 -10.25 -5.67
N LEU A 66 3.72 -10.29 -5.38
CA LEU A 66 2.88 -11.46 -5.63
C LEU A 66 2.48 -11.60 -7.10
N SER A 67 2.38 -10.48 -7.82
CA SER A 67 1.96 -10.40 -9.22
C SER A 67 2.84 -9.39 -9.98
N PRO A 68 4.12 -9.70 -10.22
CA PRO A 68 5.11 -8.75 -10.73
C PRO A 68 4.80 -8.22 -12.14
N ASN A 69 4.03 -8.98 -12.91
CA ASN A 69 3.68 -8.66 -14.29
C ASN A 69 2.51 -7.67 -14.40
N CYS A 70 1.80 -7.38 -13.31
CA CYS A 70 0.74 -6.37 -13.30
C CYS A 70 1.30 -4.95 -13.17
N ASN A 71 0.56 -3.98 -13.71
CA ASN A 71 0.85 -2.56 -13.53
C ASN A 71 0.05 -2.02 -12.35
N TYR A 72 0.70 -1.26 -11.47
CA TYR A 72 0.08 -0.69 -10.29
C TYR A 72 0.14 0.83 -10.37
N TYR A 73 -0.95 1.46 -9.94
CA TYR A 73 -1.11 2.89 -9.85
C TYR A 73 -1.65 3.19 -8.46
N SER A 74 -0.87 3.90 -7.66
CA SER A 74 -1.23 4.21 -6.28
C SER A 74 -1.47 5.71 -6.12
N ILE A 75 -2.62 6.09 -5.55
CA ILE A 75 -2.95 7.50 -5.28
C ILE A 75 -3.35 7.71 -3.83
N ASP A 76 -2.96 8.86 -3.27
CA ASP A 76 -3.41 9.36 -1.98
C ASP A 76 -3.60 10.88 -2.05
N LEU A 77 -4.46 11.44 -1.20
CA LEU A 77 -4.63 12.89 -1.11
C LEU A 77 -3.49 13.56 -0.35
N SER A 78 -2.79 12.82 0.52
CA SER A 78 -1.63 13.32 1.26
C SER A 78 -0.34 13.15 0.44
N SER A 79 0.33 14.27 0.18
CA SER A 79 1.67 14.26 -0.40
C SER A 79 2.70 13.55 0.48
N GLU A 80 2.57 13.65 1.81
CA GLU A 80 3.44 12.96 2.76
C GLU A 80 3.22 11.44 2.73
N MET A 81 1.98 10.98 2.54
CA MET A 81 1.69 9.57 2.30
C MET A 81 2.32 9.09 1.00
N ILE A 82 2.16 9.85 -0.10
CA ILE A 82 2.79 9.52 -1.38
C ILE A 82 4.32 9.42 -1.25
N ASN A 83 4.95 10.37 -0.56
CA ASN A 83 6.40 10.36 -0.35
C ASN A 83 6.83 9.14 0.48
N THR A 84 6.06 8.80 1.52
CA THR A 84 6.29 7.63 2.37
C THR A 84 6.13 6.34 1.58
N ALA A 85 5.08 6.21 0.77
CA ALA A 85 4.83 5.06 -0.10
C ALA A 85 5.98 4.83 -1.08
N LYS A 86 6.47 5.90 -1.73
CA LYS A 86 7.63 5.84 -2.64
C LYS A 86 8.91 5.40 -1.92
N SER A 87 9.17 5.93 -0.72
CA SER A 87 10.33 5.53 0.09
C SER A 87 10.26 4.05 0.43
N ASN A 88 9.11 3.61 0.98
CA ASN A 88 8.88 2.21 1.32
C ASN A 88 9.04 1.29 0.11
N ALA A 89 8.51 1.67 -1.06
CA ALA A 89 8.64 0.90 -2.29
C ALA A 89 10.10 0.77 -2.73
N THR A 90 10.84 1.88 -2.74
CA THR A 90 12.25 1.94 -3.13
C THR A 90 13.11 1.09 -2.19
N GLU A 91 12.87 1.15 -0.87
CA GLU A 91 13.54 0.31 0.14
C GLU A 91 13.34 -1.20 -0.11
N HIS A 92 12.25 -1.57 -0.78
CA HIS A 92 11.94 -2.94 -1.17
C HIS A 92 12.29 -3.24 -2.64
N GLY A 93 13.01 -2.36 -3.33
CA GLY A 93 13.46 -2.57 -4.71
C GLY A 93 12.37 -2.38 -5.77
N ILE A 94 11.26 -1.75 -5.42
CA ILE A 94 10.15 -1.45 -6.33
C ILE A 94 10.18 0.03 -6.67
N ASN A 95 10.26 0.36 -7.96
CA ASN A 95 10.41 1.73 -8.44
C ASN A 95 9.27 2.17 -9.38
N ASP A 96 8.25 1.33 -9.55
CA ASP A 96 7.22 1.43 -10.59
C ASP A 96 5.78 1.17 -10.08
N ILE A 97 5.39 1.83 -8.98
CA ILE A 97 4.04 1.77 -8.38
C ILE A 97 3.48 3.13 -7.94
#